data_AF-A0A4Z9PUC6-F1
#
_entry.id   AF-A0A4Z9PUC6-F1
#
_cell.length_a   1.000
_cell.length_b   1.000
_cell.length_c   1.000
_cell.angle_alpha   90.00
_cell.angle_beta   90.00
_cell.angle_gamma   90.00
#
_symmetry.space_group_name_H-M   'P 1'
#
loop_
_entity.id
_entity.type
_entity.pdbx_description
1 polymer ?
#
loop_
_entity_poly.entity_id
_entity_poly.type
_entity_poly.pdbx_seq_one_letter_code
_entity_poly.pdbx_strand_id
1 'polypeptide(L)'
;MVSNIIELAKLGHERAAELKASCGAVDVRSLAQLISDLATQLEVQFVRSTNMAVQLANAESKCRELAAENEKRNTHSEALAVDNAALREVVERMVNQFAMSGISPEEKSINPAKSLMFDAKSALFMPATDAYLAEVRASARNEGINYAASRLAAAFNHGFVDKPLAEVCDVVRMILDTKEELANSTLPAADGISGEYAEKFLAEFAAKLRKGAVL
;
A
#
# COMPACT_ATOMS: atom_id res chain seq x y z
N MET A 1 -37.15 -71.98 -22.79
CA MET A 1 -37.96 -70.79 -22.39
C MET A 1 -38.18 -70.69 -20.87
N VAL A 2 -38.13 -71.79 -20.11
CA VAL A 2 -38.39 -71.81 -18.64
C VAL A 2 -37.22 -71.27 -17.78
N SER A 3 -35.97 -71.28 -18.29
CA SER A 3 -34.77 -70.85 -17.54
C SER A 3 -34.75 -69.34 -17.21
N ASN A 4 -35.20 -68.48 -18.14
CA ASN A 4 -35.14 -67.03 -17.94
C ASN A 4 -36.10 -66.54 -16.84
N ILE A 5 -37.27 -67.17 -16.68
CA ILE A 5 -38.28 -66.72 -15.72
C ILE A 5 -37.81 -66.99 -14.28
N ILE A 6 -37.13 -68.12 -14.05
CA ILE A 6 -36.63 -68.50 -12.72
C ILE A 6 -35.45 -67.61 -12.31
N GLU A 7 -34.54 -67.29 -13.24
CA GLU A 7 -33.44 -66.35 -12.97
C GLU A 7 -33.96 -64.93 -12.70
N LEU A 8 -34.94 -64.46 -13.46
CA LEU A 8 -35.57 -63.16 -13.21
C LEU A 8 -36.27 -63.11 -11.85
N ALA A 9 -36.91 -64.20 -11.41
CA ALA A 9 -37.52 -64.28 -10.09
C ALA A 9 -36.48 -64.25 -8.96
N LYS A 10 -35.36 -64.98 -9.10
CA LYS A 10 -34.24 -64.93 -8.14
C LYS A 10 -33.61 -63.55 -8.05
N LEU A 11 -33.35 -62.92 -9.19
CA LEU A 11 -32.83 -61.56 -9.27
C LEU A 11 -33.80 -60.56 -8.63
N GLY A 12 -35.11 -60.75 -8.83
CA GLY A 12 -36.15 -59.95 -8.17
C GLY A 12 -36.15 -60.11 -6.65
N HIS A 13 -35.96 -61.33 -6.13
CA HIS A 13 -35.84 -61.58 -4.70
C HIS A 13 -34.56 -61.02 -4.09
N GLU A 14 -33.42 -61.14 -4.77
CA GLU A 14 -32.15 -60.53 -4.35
C GLU A 14 -32.28 -59.01 -4.30
N ARG A 15 -32.84 -58.37 -5.34
CA ARG A 15 -33.07 -56.92 -5.33
C ARG A 15 -34.06 -56.46 -4.27
N ALA A 16 -35.11 -57.23 -4.00
CA ALA A 16 -36.05 -56.92 -2.92
C ALA A 16 -35.39 -57.04 -1.53
N ALA A 17 -34.50 -58.02 -1.35
CA ALA A 17 -33.72 -58.18 -0.12
C ALA A 17 -32.68 -57.07 0.06
N GLU A 18 -31.97 -56.68 -1.01
CA GLU A 18 -31.05 -55.53 -1.03
C GLU A 18 -31.79 -54.23 -0.72
N LEU A 19 -32.95 -53.98 -1.34
CA LEU A 19 -33.76 -52.79 -1.09
C LEU A 19 -34.21 -52.74 0.38
N LYS A 20 -34.69 -53.86 0.92
CA LYS A 20 -35.10 -53.97 2.33
C LYS A 20 -33.92 -53.77 3.30
N ALA A 21 -32.73 -54.28 2.98
CA ALA A 21 -31.52 -54.06 3.75
C ALA A 21 -31.08 -52.59 3.70
N SER A 22 -31.14 -51.94 2.53
CA SER A 22 -30.82 -50.52 2.38
C SER A 22 -31.80 -49.60 3.11
N CYS A 23 -33.09 -49.93 3.14
CA CYS A 23 -34.10 -49.19 3.89
C CYS A 23 -34.04 -49.45 5.40
N GLY A 24 -33.63 -50.64 5.83
CA GLY A 24 -33.39 -50.97 7.24
C GLY A 24 -32.10 -50.38 7.80
N ALA A 25 -31.12 -50.07 6.94
CA ALA A 25 -29.86 -49.43 7.31
C ALA A 25 -29.98 -47.91 7.56
N VAL A 26 -31.01 -47.26 7.03
CA VAL A 26 -31.28 -45.83 7.26
C VAL A 26 -32.19 -45.70 8.48
N ASP A 27 -31.58 -45.41 9.63
CA ASP A 27 -32.34 -45.07 10.83
C ASP A 27 -33.00 -43.69 10.69
N VAL A 28 -34.33 -43.67 10.65
CA VAL A 28 -35.13 -42.44 10.52
C VAL A 28 -34.83 -41.44 11.65
N ARG A 29 -34.43 -41.91 12.85
CA ARG A 29 -34.01 -41.02 13.93
C ARG A 29 -32.69 -40.34 13.63
N SER A 30 -31.72 -41.07 13.08
CA SER A 30 -30.44 -40.52 12.62
C SER A 30 -30.63 -39.50 11.49
N LEU A 31 -31.53 -39.75 10.55
CA LEU A 31 -31.89 -38.77 9.51
C LEU A 31 -32.55 -37.52 10.10
N ALA A 32 -33.51 -37.69 11.03
CA ALA A 32 -34.15 -36.56 11.71
C ALA A 32 -33.14 -35.73 12.53
N GLN A 33 -32.19 -36.39 13.20
CA GLN A 33 -31.11 -35.71 13.91
C GLN A 33 -30.22 -34.91 12.95
N LEU A 34 -29.83 -35.49 11.81
CA LEU A 34 -29.03 -34.77 10.80
C LEU A 34 -29.78 -33.56 10.22
N ILE A 35 -31.10 -33.68 9.99
CA ILE A 35 -31.93 -32.55 9.55
C ILE A 35 -31.97 -31.46 10.63
N SER A 36 -32.12 -31.84 11.91
CA SER A 36 -32.10 -30.90 13.04
C SER A 36 -30.73 -30.21 13.17
N ASP A 37 -29.64 -30.96 13.05
CA ASP A 37 -28.28 -30.43 13.13
C ASP A 37 -28.00 -29.48 11.96
N LEU A 38 -28.46 -29.81 10.75
CA LEU A 38 -28.32 -28.93 9.58
C LEU A 38 -29.16 -27.66 9.72
N ALA A 39 -30.38 -27.77 10.24
CA ALA A 39 -31.25 -26.60 10.50
C ALA A 39 -30.60 -25.65 11.51
N THR A 40 -30.09 -26.18 12.62
CA THR A 40 -29.38 -25.36 13.63
C THR A 40 -28.10 -24.76 13.08
N GLN A 41 -27.33 -25.49 12.25
CA GLN A 41 -26.15 -24.93 11.57
C GLN A 41 -26.51 -23.79 10.61
N LEU A 42 -27.60 -23.92 9.86
CA LEU A 42 -28.11 -22.87 8.98
C LEU A 42 -28.52 -21.63 9.75
N GLU A 43 -29.21 -21.78 10.88
CA GLU A 43 -29.57 -20.66 11.77
C GLU A 43 -28.33 -19.94 12.31
N VAL A 44 -27.32 -20.69 12.77
CA VAL A 44 -26.05 -20.11 13.24
C VAL A 44 -25.33 -19.36 12.12
N GLN A 45 -25.26 -19.93 10.92
CA GLN A 45 -24.64 -19.27 9.76
C GLN A 45 -25.40 -18.01 9.36
N PHE A 46 -26.73 -18.02 9.41
CA PHE A 46 -27.55 -16.85 9.13
C PHE A 46 -27.26 -15.73 10.13
N VAL A 47 -27.25 -16.02 11.43
CA VAL A 47 -26.91 -15.04 12.48
C VAL A 47 -25.47 -14.52 12.31
N ARG A 48 -24.53 -15.38 11.96
CA ARG A 48 -23.14 -14.96 11.69
C ARG A 48 -23.07 -14.01 10.49
N SER A 49 -23.76 -14.35 9.41
CA SER A 49 -23.80 -13.53 8.19
C SER A 49 -24.43 -12.17 8.44
N THR A 50 -25.54 -12.09 9.19
CA THR A 50 -26.19 -10.82 9.52
C THR A 50 -25.30 -9.97 10.42
N ASN A 51 -24.65 -10.56 11.41
CA ASN A 51 -23.69 -9.85 12.26
C ASN A 51 -22.50 -9.31 11.46
N MET A 52 -21.95 -10.09 10.52
CA MET A 52 -20.88 -9.63 9.63
C MET A 52 -21.33 -8.47 8.74
N ALA A 53 -22.55 -8.52 8.19
CA ALA A 53 -23.10 -7.43 7.38
C ALA A 53 -23.26 -6.14 8.19
N VAL A 54 -23.72 -6.22 9.44
CA VAL A 54 -23.82 -5.06 10.35
C VAL A 54 -22.44 -4.50 10.68
N GLN A 55 -21.46 -5.36 10.97
CA GLN A 55 -20.08 -4.93 11.23
C GLN A 55 -19.47 -4.21 10.02
N LEU A 56 -19.70 -4.73 8.80
CA LEU A 56 -19.23 -4.12 7.58
C LEU A 56 -19.87 -2.74 7.37
N ALA A 57 -21.19 -2.62 7.52
CA ALA A 57 -21.89 -1.35 7.40
C ALA A 57 -21.39 -0.30 8.42
N ASN A 58 -21.14 -0.71 9.67
CA ASN A 58 -20.57 0.15 10.69
C ASN A 58 -19.14 0.60 10.34
N ALA A 59 -18.30 -0.32 9.83
CA ALA A 59 -16.96 0.01 9.38
C ALA A 59 -16.97 0.99 8.19
N GLU A 60 -17.87 0.79 7.22
CA GLU A 60 -18.05 1.71 6.10
C GLU A 60 -18.52 3.11 6.54
N SER A 61 -19.42 3.19 7.52
CA SER A 61 -19.83 4.48 8.11
C SER A 61 -18.63 5.18 8.75
N LYS A 62 -17.88 4.47 9.59
CA LYS A 62 -16.70 5.01 10.27
C LYS A 62 -15.62 5.47 9.29
N CYS A 63 -15.39 4.73 8.21
CA CYS A 63 -14.46 5.12 7.16
C CYS A 63 -14.91 6.42 6.46
N ARG A 64 -16.21 6.59 6.19
CA ARG A 64 -16.74 7.83 5.60
C ARG A 64 -16.59 9.02 6.54
N GLU A 65 -16.87 8.84 7.83
CA GLU A 65 -16.68 9.88 8.86
C GLU A 65 -15.22 10.31 8.97
N LEU A 66 -14.30 9.34 9.06
CA LEU A 66 -12.86 9.61 9.11
C LEU A 66 -12.33 10.28 7.83
N ALA A 67 -12.86 9.92 6.67
CA ALA A 67 -12.52 10.58 5.41
C ALA A 67 -12.93 12.06 5.42
N ALA A 68 -14.15 12.36 5.87
CA ALA A 68 -14.63 13.74 5.98
C ALA A 68 -13.85 14.55 7.03
N GLU A 69 -13.50 13.95 8.17
CA GLU A 69 -12.66 14.60 9.18
C GLU A 69 -11.25 14.89 8.65
N ASN A 70 -10.66 13.96 7.89
CA ASN A 70 -9.36 14.17 7.26
C ASN A 70 -9.39 15.28 6.21
N GLU A 71 -10.43 15.35 5.38
CA GLU A 71 -10.60 16.44 4.42
C GLU A 71 -10.70 17.81 5.12
N LYS A 72 -11.47 17.88 6.21
CA LYS A 72 -11.57 19.09 7.04
C LYS A 72 -10.23 19.47 7.69
N ARG A 73 -9.49 18.50 8.22
CA ARG A 73 -8.14 18.73 8.76
C ARG A 73 -7.19 19.22 7.68
N ASN A 74 -7.27 18.65 6.47
CA ASN A 74 -6.41 19.02 5.36
C ASN A 74 -6.67 20.46 4.91
N THR A 75 -7.94 20.82 4.70
CA THR A 75 -8.32 22.21 4.35
C THR A 75 -7.90 23.23 5.42
N HIS A 76 -8.03 22.89 6.71
CA HIS A 76 -7.52 23.75 7.79
C HIS A 76 -6.00 23.87 7.76
N SER A 77 -5.29 22.77 7.53
CA SER A 77 -3.83 22.75 7.41
C SER A 77 -3.33 23.57 6.22
N GLU A 78 -4.01 23.49 5.08
CA GLU A 78 -3.70 24.30 3.88
C GLU A 78 -3.91 25.79 4.14
N ALA A 79 -5.01 26.17 4.80
CA ALA A 79 -5.24 27.56 5.20
C ALA A 79 -4.14 28.09 6.14
N LEU A 80 -3.77 27.30 7.17
CA LEU A 80 -2.67 27.65 8.06
C LEU A 80 -1.33 27.74 7.33
N ALA A 81 -1.08 26.89 6.33
CA ALA A 81 0.13 26.95 5.52
C ALA A 81 0.20 28.26 4.70
N VAL A 82 -0.92 28.71 4.14
CA VAL A 82 -1.01 30.01 3.43
C VAL A 82 -0.77 31.18 4.39
N ASP A 83 -1.42 31.19 5.55
CA ASP A 83 -1.22 32.24 6.56
C ASP A 83 0.23 32.28 7.06
N ASN A 84 0.82 31.10 7.33
CA ASN A 84 2.22 30.98 7.73
C ASN A 84 3.18 31.45 6.63
N ALA A 85 2.89 31.17 5.35
CA ALA A 85 3.70 31.67 4.23
C ALA A 85 3.66 33.21 4.15
N ALA A 86 2.49 33.82 4.31
CA ALA A 86 2.35 35.27 4.33
C ALA A 86 3.07 35.91 5.52
N LEU A 87 2.94 35.33 6.72
CA LEU A 87 3.67 35.79 7.91
C LEU A 87 5.19 35.65 7.72
N ARG A 88 5.63 34.53 7.15
CA ARG A 88 7.05 34.28 6.86
C ARG A 88 7.62 35.35 5.92
N GLU A 89 6.89 35.70 4.85
CA GLU A 89 7.30 36.76 3.92
C GLU A 89 7.46 38.11 4.63
N VAL A 90 6.52 38.48 5.52
CA VAL A 90 6.60 39.70 6.32
C VAL A 90 7.86 39.70 7.21
N VAL A 91 8.11 38.60 7.91
CA VAL A 91 9.28 38.44 8.78
C VAL A 91 10.58 38.51 7.97
N GLU A 92 10.66 37.85 6.81
CA GLU A 92 11.83 37.88 5.94
C GLU A 92 12.11 39.30 5.42
N ARG A 93 11.08 40.04 4.97
CA ARG A 93 11.25 41.44 4.57
C ARG A 93 11.77 42.32 5.71
N MET A 94 11.25 42.13 6.92
CA MET A 94 11.70 42.87 8.11
C MET A 94 13.17 42.55 8.43
N VAL A 95 13.55 41.28 8.46
CA VAL A 95 14.93 40.84 8.69
C VAL A 95 15.88 41.43 7.64
N ASN A 96 15.48 41.41 6.36
CA ASN A 96 16.27 41.99 5.28
C ASN A 96 16.43 43.52 5.44
N GLN A 97 15.38 44.25 5.82
CA GLN A 97 15.47 45.69 6.06
C GLN A 97 16.42 46.05 7.21
N PHE A 98 16.35 45.32 8.33
CA PHE A 98 17.28 45.52 9.44
C PHE A 98 18.73 45.19 9.04
N ALA A 99 18.95 44.10 8.30
CA ALA A 99 20.27 43.74 7.78
C ALA A 99 20.86 44.84 6.88
N MET A 100 20.05 45.40 5.95
CA MET A 100 20.46 46.50 5.08
C MET A 100 20.78 47.79 5.83
N SER A 101 20.22 47.97 7.03
CA SER A 101 20.48 49.09 7.92
C SER A 101 21.71 48.86 8.82
N GLY A 102 22.44 47.76 8.63
CA GLY A 102 23.63 47.40 9.41
C GLY A 102 23.34 46.87 10.81
N ILE A 103 22.08 46.51 11.10
CA ILE A 103 21.69 45.91 12.38
C ILE A 103 21.99 44.41 12.28
N SER A 104 22.73 43.89 13.27
CA SER A 104 23.03 42.47 13.40
C SER A 104 22.15 41.83 14.48
N PRO A 105 21.72 40.56 14.31
CA PRO A 105 20.95 39.86 15.33
C PRO A 105 21.81 39.62 16.58
N GLU A 106 21.23 39.90 17.76
CA GLU A 106 21.89 39.71 19.05
C GLU A 106 20.84 39.28 20.09
N GLU A 107 21.02 38.09 20.66
CA GLU A 107 20.11 37.53 21.67
C GLU A 107 20.09 38.41 22.92
N LYS A 108 18.89 38.72 23.45
CA LYS A 108 18.71 39.52 24.68
C LYS A 108 19.38 40.90 24.64
N SER A 109 19.55 41.47 23.45
CA SER A 109 20.10 42.82 23.30
C SER A 109 19.19 43.86 23.96
N ILE A 110 19.79 44.86 24.62
CA ILE A 110 19.04 46.05 25.10
C ILE A 110 18.49 46.84 23.90
N ASN A 111 19.14 46.73 22.74
CA ASN A 111 18.62 47.32 21.52
C ASN A 111 17.44 46.48 21.00
N PRO A 112 16.21 47.04 20.96
CA PRO A 112 15.02 46.28 20.58
C PRO A 112 15.09 45.77 19.14
N ALA A 113 15.74 46.49 18.23
CA ALA A 113 15.87 46.07 16.84
C ALA A 113 16.79 44.84 16.69
N LYS A 114 17.88 44.77 17.47
CA LYS A 114 18.79 43.62 17.46
C LYS A 114 18.16 42.38 18.09
N SER A 115 17.44 42.55 19.21
CA SER A 115 16.72 41.46 19.86
C SER A 115 15.60 40.92 18.97
N LEU A 116 14.81 41.81 18.37
CA LEU A 116 13.75 41.41 17.44
C LEU A 116 14.31 40.70 16.19
N MET A 117 15.47 41.14 15.67
CA MET A 117 16.12 40.47 14.55
C MET A 117 16.60 39.05 14.91
N PHE A 118 17.05 38.83 16.15
CA PHE A 118 17.39 37.48 16.64
C PHE A 118 16.15 36.59 16.73
N ASP A 119 15.06 37.08 17.32
CA ASP A 119 13.81 36.32 17.47
C ASP A 119 13.18 35.99 16.11
N ALA A 120 13.15 36.98 15.20
CA ALA A 120 12.67 36.80 13.83
C ALA A 120 13.47 35.74 13.07
N LYS A 121 14.81 35.78 13.15
CA LYS A 121 15.65 34.77 12.50
C LYS A 121 15.49 33.38 13.12
N SER A 122 15.28 33.31 14.43
CA SER A 122 14.99 32.06 15.14
C SER A 122 13.62 31.49 14.74
N ALA A 123 12.59 32.31 14.56
CA ALA A 123 11.27 31.87 14.11
C ALA A 123 11.27 31.34 12.65
N LEU A 124 12.18 31.84 11.81
CA LEU A 124 12.38 31.33 10.44
C LEU A 124 13.10 29.98 10.40
N PHE A 125 13.78 29.60 11.49
CA PHE A 125 14.49 28.33 11.62
C PHE A 125 13.52 27.24 12.08
N MET A 126 13.24 26.26 11.22
CA MET A 126 12.28 25.18 11.48
C MET A 126 12.93 23.79 11.42
N PRO A 127 13.87 23.48 12.33
CA PRO A 127 14.67 22.26 12.27
C PRO A 127 13.81 20.99 12.39
N ALA A 128 12.71 21.03 13.14
CA ALA A 128 11.79 19.90 13.26
C ALA A 128 11.06 19.60 11.94
N THR A 129 10.63 20.64 11.22
CA THR A 129 10.00 20.49 9.89
C THR A 129 11.01 19.99 8.86
N ASP A 130 12.23 20.54 8.86
CA ASP A 130 13.28 20.10 7.95
C ASP A 130 13.67 18.63 8.21
N ALA A 131 13.79 18.23 9.49
CA ALA A 131 14.05 16.84 9.87
C ALA A 131 12.91 15.91 9.43
N TYR A 132 11.66 16.31 9.64
CA TYR A 132 10.49 15.55 9.20
C TYR A 132 10.44 15.41 7.66
N LEU A 133 10.67 16.49 6.92
CA LEU A 133 10.73 16.43 5.44
C LEU A 133 11.88 15.55 4.94
N ALA A 134 13.03 15.55 5.64
CA ALA A 134 14.13 14.65 5.34
C ALA A 134 13.73 13.18 5.58
N GLU A 135 13.05 12.89 6.68
CA GLU A 135 12.53 11.55 7.01
C GLU A 135 11.49 11.06 5.98
N VAL A 136 10.50 11.89 5.66
CA VAL A 136 9.48 11.57 4.64
C VAL A 136 10.12 11.30 3.29
N ARG A 137 11.08 12.13 2.86
CA ARG A 137 11.82 11.90 1.61
C ARG A 137 12.61 10.59 1.66
N ALA A 138 13.24 10.27 2.78
CA ALA A 138 13.96 9.01 2.96
C ALA A 138 13.02 7.79 2.86
N SER A 139 11.85 7.84 3.52
CA SER A 139 10.83 6.78 3.42
C SER A 139 10.34 6.61 1.98
N ALA A 140 9.96 7.70 1.32
CA ALA A 140 9.47 7.66 -0.06
C ALA A 140 10.50 7.09 -1.04
N ARG A 141 11.79 7.40 -0.85
CA ARG A 141 12.89 6.81 -1.63
C ARG A 141 12.99 5.30 -1.39
N ASN A 142 12.95 4.86 -0.14
CA ASN A 142 13.00 3.43 0.20
C ASN A 142 11.81 2.66 -0.39
N GLU A 143 10.61 3.24 -0.36
CA GLU A 143 9.41 2.69 -0.97
C GLU A 143 9.53 2.58 -2.49
N GLY A 144 10.05 3.62 -3.16
CA GLY A 144 10.32 3.62 -4.60
C GLY A 144 11.31 2.51 -5.00
N ILE A 145 12.39 2.35 -4.23
CA ILE A 145 13.40 1.30 -4.44
C ILE A 145 12.77 -0.10 -4.28
N ASN A 146 11.99 -0.30 -3.21
CA ASN A 146 11.26 -1.55 -2.98
C ASN A 146 10.33 -1.88 -4.14
N TYR A 147 9.58 -0.88 -4.61
CA TYR A 147 8.66 -1.03 -5.71
C TYR A 147 9.37 -1.44 -7.01
N ALA A 148 10.48 -0.78 -7.35
CA ALA A 148 11.28 -1.12 -8.54
C ALA A 148 11.84 -2.55 -8.48
N ALA A 149 12.43 -2.95 -7.34
CA ALA A 149 12.94 -4.30 -7.12
C ALA A 149 11.83 -5.35 -7.24
N SER A 150 10.67 -5.08 -6.65
CA SER A 150 9.49 -5.95 -6.69
C SER A 150 8.95 -6.12 -8.11
N ARG A 151 8.93 -5.04 -8.90
CA ARG A 151 8.51 -5.09 -10.32
C ARG A 151 9.44 -5.93 -11.16
N LEU A 152 10.76 -5.82 -10.98
CA LEU A 152 11.73 -6.66 -11.69
C LEU A 152 11.56 -8.14 -11.33
N ALA A 153 11.44 -8.46 -10.04
CA ALA A 153 11.20 -9.83 -9.58
C ALA A 153 9.89 -10.41 -10.16
N ALA A 154 8.82 -9.61 -10.18
CA ALA A 154 7.56 -10.01 -10.79
C ALA A 154 7.69 -10.22 -12.31
N ALA A 155 8.42 -9.36 -13.02
CA ALA A 155 8.64 -9.49 -14.46
C ALA A 155 9.34 -10.81 -14.82
N PHE A 156 10.32 -11.23 -14.02
CA PHE A 156 10.96 -12.55 -14.15
C PHE A 156 9.98 -13.70 -13.90
N ASN A 157 9.25 -13.67 -12.78
CA ASN A 157 8.29 -14.74 -12.44
C ASN A 157 7.17 -14.93 -13.47
N HIS A 158 6.82 -13.87 -14.21
CA HIS A 158 5.84 -13.91 -15.28
C HIS A 158 6.44 -14.15 -16.68
N GLY A 159 7.75 -14.39 -16.79
CA GLY A 159 8.41 -14.72 -18.05
C GLY A 159 8.68 -13.54 -18.98
N PHE A 160 8.57 -12.29 -18.50
CA PHE A 160 8.93 -11.10 -19.29
C PHE A 160 10.44 -10.86 -19.36
N VAL A 161 11.21 -11.47 -18.44
CA VAL A 161 12.67 -11.41 -18.39
C VAL A 161 13.22 -12.82 -18.54
N ASP A 162 13.82 -13.11 -19.70
CA ASP A 162 14.44 -14.39 -20.01
C ASP A 162 15.94 -14.34 -19.66
N LYS A 163 16.24 -14.41 -18.37
CA LYS A 163 17.60 -14.40 -17.80
C LYS A 163 17.72 -15.47 -16.72
N PRO A 164 18.94 -15.96 -16.43
CA PRO A 164 19.15 -16.87 -15.30
C PRO A 164 18.68 -16.25 -13.98
N LEU A 165 18.07 -17.06 -13.11
CA LEU A 165 17.59 -16.62 -11.78
C LEU A 165 18.68 -15.89 -11.00
N ALA A 166 19.93 -16.37 -11.06
CA ALA A 166 21.07 -15.76 -10.38
C ALA A 166 21.31 -14.31 -10.84
N GLU A 167 21.28 -14.04 -12.15
CA GLU A 167 21.46 -12.68 -12.69
C GLU A 167 20.31 -11.76 -12.24
N VAL A 168 19.07 -12.25 -12.26
CA VAL A 168 17.92 -11.45 -11.80
C VAL A 168 18.02 -11.17 -10.30
N CYS A 169 18.41 -12.15 -9.49
CA CYS A 169 18.63 -11.97 -8.06
C CYS A 169 19.72 -10.94 -7.78
N ASP A 170 20.84 -10.97 -8.52
CA ASP A 170 21.90 -9.99 -8.37
C ASP A 170 21.43 -8.57 -8.70
N VAL A 171 20.63 -8.39 -9.76
CA VAL A 171 20.06 -7.07 -10.11
C VAL A 171 19.02 -6.61 -9.08
N VAL A 172 18.14 -7.50 -8.61
CA VAL A 172 17.17 -7.18 -7.54
C VAL A 172 17.90 -6.77 -6.26
N ARG A 173 18.97 -7.49 -5.88
CA ARG A 173 19.78 -7.13 -4.71
C ARG A 173 20.49 -5.80 -4.93
N MET A 174 21.11 -5.59 -6.09
CA MET A 174 21.74 -4.32 -6.46
C MET A 174 20.75 -3.15 -6.33
N ILE A 175 19.50 -3.30 -6.78
CA ILE A 175 18.47 -2.27 -6.60
C ILE A 175 18.19 -2.05 -5.11
N LEU A 176 18.03 -3.09 -4.29
CA LEU A 176 17.74 -2.94 -2.86
C LEU A 176 18.91 -2.32 -2.07
N ASP A 177 20.15 -2.64 -2.44
CA ASP A 177 21.37 -2.13 -1.81
C ASP A 177 21.52 -0.60 -2.00
N THR A 178 20.87 -0.03 -3.03
CA THR A 178 20.84 1.44 -3.22
C THR A 178 20.24 2.20 -2.05
N LYS A 179 19.48 1.56 -1.15
CA LYS A 179 19.00 2.21 0.08
C LYS A 179 20.15 2.59 1.01
N GLU A 180 21.12 1.68 1.18
CA GLU A 180 22.29 1.92 2.00
C GLU A 180 23.21 2.95 1.33
N GLU A 181 23.38 2.87 0.02
CA GLU A 181 24.12 3.87 -0.75
C GLU A 181 23.50 5.27 -0.61
N LEU A 182 22.17 5.38 -0.69
CA LEU A 182 21.45 6.65 -0.59
C LEU A 182 21.43 7.21 0.82
N ALA A 183 21.39 6.36 1.85
CA ALA A 183 21.51 6.76 3.24
C ALA A 183 22.91 7.29 3.59
N ASN A 184 23.96 6.76 2.93
CA ASN A 184 25.36 7.12 3.17
C ASN A 184 25.91 8.15 2.17
N SER A 185 25.15 8.50 1.12
CA SER A 185 25.59 9.46 0.11
C SER A 185 25.72 10.86 0.69
N THR A 186 26.91 11.45 0.56
CA THR A 186 27.20 12.85 0.90
C THR A 186 27.02 13.80 -0.29
N LEU A 187 26.73 13.26 -1.47
CA LEU A 187 26.52 14.03 -2.70
C LEU A 187 25.02 14.19 -2.99
N PRO A 188 24.57 15.34 -3.52
CA PRO A 188 23.23 15.47 -4.09
C PRO A 188 23.08 14.40 -5.17
N ALA A 189 21.99 13.63 -5.12
CA ALA A 189 21.74 12.56 -6.09
C ALA A 189 21.67 13.14 -7.51
N ALA A 190 22.77 13.07 -8.24
CA ALA A 190 22.98 13.92 -9.42
C ALA A 190 22.33 13.37 -10.71
N ASP A 191 21.96 12.10 -10.79
CA ASP A 191 21.40 11.55 -12.05
C ASP A 191 20.47 10.32 -11.92
N GLY A 192 20.39 9.66 -10.76
CA GLY A 192 19.58 8.44 -10.60
C GLY A 192 18.13 8.63 -10.10
N ILE A 193 17.82 9.76 -9.45
CA ILE A 193 16.49 9.97 -8.84
C ILE A 193 15.49 10.60 -9.82
N SER A 194 15.95 11.42 -10.75
CA SER A 194 15.05 12.13 -11.70
C SER A 194 14.36 11.19 -12.69
N GLY A 195 14.91 9.99 -12.91
CA GLY A 195 14.46 9.07 -13.96
C GLY A 195 14.98 9.41 -15.36
N GLU A 196 15.72 10.51 -15.51
CA GLU A 196 16.18 11.02 -16.82
C GLU A 196 17.00 9.99 -17.60
N TYR A 197 17.87 9.23 -16.92
CA TYR A 197 18.63 8.14 -17.56
C TYR A 197 17.70 7.05 -18.11
N ALA A 198 16.68 6.65 -17.36
CA ALA A 198 15.72 5.64 -17.78
C ALA A 198 14.87 6.13 -18.97
N GLU A 199 14.42 7.38 -18.92
CA GLU A 199 13.67 8.01 -20.02
C GLU A 199 14.52 8.13 -21.30
N LYS A 200 15.78 8.53 -21.16
CA LYS A 200 16.72 8.61 -22.28
C LYS A 200 17.01 7.22 -22.86
N PHE A 201 17.22 6.20 -22.02
CA PHE A 201 17.38 4.82 -22.46
C PHE A 201 16.18 4.34 -23.29
N LEU A 202 14.96 4.62 -22.82
CA LEU A 202 13.73 4.28 -23.56
C LEU A 202 13.62 5.04 -24.89
N ALA A 203 13.94 6.33 -24.91
CA ALA A 203 13.92 7.14 -26.12
C ALA A 203 14.94 6.64 -27.18
N GLU A 204 16.15 6.29 -26.75
CA GLU A 204 17.18 5.70 -27.60
C GLU A 204 16.77 4.33 -28.14
N PHE A 205 16.17 3.50 -27.28
CA PHE A 205 15.65 2.19 -27.67
C PHE A 205 14.53 2.31 -28.71
N ALA A 206 13.57 3.21 -28.49
CA ALA A 206 12.51 3.50 -29.45
C ALA A 206 13.07 4.00 -30.80
N ALA A 207 14.11 4.83 -30.78
CA ALA A 207 14.77 5.30 -32.00
C ALA A 207 15.46 4.17 -32.78
N LYS A 208 16.09 3.20 -32.09
CA LYS A 208 16.70 2.02 -32.72
C LYS A 208 15.67 1.14 -33.41
N LEU A 209 14.52 0.91 -32.77
CA LEU A 209 13.42 0.13 -33.35
C LEU A 209 12.86 0.78 -34.64
N ARG A 210 12.70 2.11 -34.66
CA ARG A 210 12.25 2.84 -35.87
C ARG A 210 13.23 2.72 -37.05
N LYS A 211 14.51 2.49 -36.78
CA LYS A 211 15.55 2.33 -37.80
C LYS A 211 15.69 0.88 -38.30
N GLY A 212 14.84 -0.05 -37.85
CA GLY A 212 14.85 -1.44 -38.30
C GLY A 212 16.02 -2.26 -37.76
N ALA A 213 16.66 -1.84 -36.67
CA ALA A 213 17.68 -2.67 -36.01
C ALA A 213 17.03 -3.92 -35.41
N VAL A 214 17.55 -5.10 -35.73
CA VAL A 214 17.10 -6.38 -35.17
C VAL A 214 17.48 -6.46 -33.69
N LEU A 215 16.51 -6.89 -32.87
CA LEU A 215 16.67 -7.16 -31.43
C LEU A 215 17.57 -8.36 -31.17
#